data_AF-A0A536RR35-F1
#
_entry.id   AF-A0A536RR35-F1
#
_cell.length_a   1.000
_cell.length_b   1.000
_cell.length_c   1.000
_cell.angle_alpha   90.00
_cell.angle_beta   90.00
_cell.angle_gamma   90.00
#
_symmetry.space_group_name_H-M   'P 1'
#
loop_
_entity.id
_entity.type
_entity.pdbx_description
1 polymer ?
#
loop_
_entity_poly.entity_id
_entity_poly.type
_entity_poly.pdbx_seq_one_letter_code
_entity_poly.pdbx_strand_id
1 'polypeptide(L)'
;MVGRDGALVEAESTGVRRSPISRYRANEYHLVRLGPEFGADGRRRSVDYANAQVGKAFGYLALLGSAIFLLTGWSLRLMRADHQICSGLVVRALHAGGLLLDLDPDITLPADLATRFGVRART
;
A
#
# COMPACT_ATOMS: atom_id res chain seq x y z
N MET A 1 5.00 1.36 4.27
CA MET A 1 6.09 2.25 4.77
C MET A 1 7.06 1.43 5.59
N VAL A 2 8.37 1.55 5.35
CA VAL A 2 9.40 0.75 6.05
C VAL A 2 10.12 1.62 7.10
N GLY A 3 10.05 1.21 8.36
CA GLY A 3 10.76 1.77 9.50
C GLY A 3 12.25 1.38 9.50
N ARG A 4 13.05 2.08 10.31
CA ARG A 4 14.51 1.85 10.41
C ARG A 4 14.89 0.45 10.93
N ASP A 5 14.00 -0.16 11.70
CA ASP A 5 14.06 -1.51 12.24
C ASP A 5 13.56 -2.59 11.26
N GLY A 6 13.17 -2.19 10.04
CA GLY A 6 12.57 -3.09 9.06
C GLY A 6 11.10 -3.40 9.33
N ALA A 7 10.44 -2.70 10.26
CA ALA A 7 8.99 -2.78 10.41
C ALA A 7 8.30 -2.18 9.18
N LEU A 8 7.35 -2.90 8.60
CA LEU A 8 6.57 -2.51 7.45
C LEU A 8 5.11 -2.35 7.87
N VAL A 9 4.51 -1.20 7.56
CA VAL A 9 3.05 -1.07 7.54
C VAL A 9 2.55 -1.38 6.13
N GLU A 10 1.66 -2.35 6.03
CA GLU A 10 1.09 -2.88 4.79
C GLU A 10 -0.42 -3.09 4.92
N ALA A 11 -1.12 -2.94 3.81
CA ALA A 11 -2.52 -3.33 3.68
C ALA A 11 -2.59 -4.71 3.02
N GLU A 12 -3.35 -5.61 3.63
CA GLU A 12 -3.70 -6.92 3.08
C GLU A 12 -5.21 -7.11 3.03
N SER A 13 -5.64 -8.24 2.46
CA SER A 13 -7.05 -8.62 2.32
C SER A 13 -7.85 -8.52 3.63
N THR A 14 -7.21 -8.74 4.79
CA THR A 14 -7.86 -8.67 6.11
C THR A 14 -7.78 -7.29 6.78
N GLY A 15 -7.00 -6.35 6.24
CA GLY A 15 -6.78 -5.05 6.87
C GLY A 15 -5.33 -4.55 6.83
N VAL A 16 -5.11 -3.40 7.47
CA VAL A 16 -3.77 -2.83 7.61
C VAL A 16 -3.08 -3.40 8.84
N ARG A 17 -1.84 -3.87 8.68
CA ARG A 17 -1.05 -4.46 9.76
C ARG A 17 0.39 -3.99 9.74
N ARG A 18 1.09 -4.28 10.84
CA ARG A 18 2.55 -4.22 10.90
C ARG A 18 3.13 -5.61 10.70
N SER A 19 4.14 -5.73 9.85
CA SER A 19 4.91 -6.95 9.63
C SER A 19 6.40 -6.63 9.48
N PRO A 20 7.32 -7.57 9.73
CA PRO A 20 8.72 -7.35 9.43
C PRO A 20 8.97 -7.54 7.93
N ILE A 21 9.79 -6.67 7.32
CA ILE A 21 10.18 -6.78 5.90
C ILE A 21 10.90 -8.11 5.60
N SER A 22 11.49 -8.74 6.62
CA SER A 22 12.10 -10.07 6.52
C SER A 22 11.14 -11.17 6.06
N ARG A 23 9.83 -10.96 6.18
CA ARG A 23 8.82 -11.88 5.64
C ARG A 23 8.96 -12.07 4.13
N TYR A 24 9.44 -11.05 3.41
CA TYR A 24 9.64 -11.07 1.97
C TYR A 24 11.03 -11.60 1.55
N ARG A 25 11.82 -12.20 2.45
CA ARG A 25 13.16 -12.72 2.11
C ARG A 25 13.15 -13.75 0.99
N ALA A 26 12.10 -14.57 0.91
CA ALA A 26 11.94 -15.59 -0.13
C ALA A 26 11.19 -15.07 -1.37
N ASN A 27 10.76 -13.80 -1.36
CA ASN A 27 10.01 -13.16 -2.43
C ASN A 27 10.91 -12.18 -3.18
N GLU A 28 10.66 -12.01 -4.47
CA GLU A 28 11.21 -10.88 -5.18
C GLU A 28 10.52 -9.59 -4.72
N TYR A 29 11.31 -8.57 -4.39
CA TYR A 29 10.81 -7.25 -4.04
C TYR A 29 11.74 -6.15 -4.56
N HIS A 30 11.17 -4.99 -4.85
CA HIS A 30 11.90 -3.78 -5.17
C HIS A 30 11.77 -2.78 -4.02
N LEU A 31 12.90 -2.38 -3.42
CA LEU A 31 12.93 -1.36 -2.39
C LEU A 31 13.14 0.02 -3.01
N VAL A 32 12.08 0.83 -3.05
CA VAL A 32 12.15 2.23 -3.46
C VAL A 32 12.53 3.09 -2.26
N ARG A 33 13.62 3.86 -2.41
CA ARG A 33 14.04 4.86 -1.42
C ARG A 33 13.66 6.24 -1.93
N LEU A 34 12.80 6.92 -1.18
CA LEU A 34 12.42 8.31 -1.46
C LEU A 34 13.63 9.22 -1.27
N GLY A 35 13.79 10.22 -2.14
CA GLY A 35 14.94 11.11 -2.16
C GLY A 35 14.91 12.19 -1.07
N PRO A 36 15.88 13.12 -1.10
CA PRO A 36 16.00 14.20 -0.11
C PRO A 36 14.83 15.19 -0.15
N GLU A 37 14.10 15.28 -1.27
CA GLU A 37 12.88 16.08 -1.42
C GLU A 37 11.79 15.68 -0.41
N PHE A 38 11.82 14.43 0.04
CA PHE A 38 10.96 13.96 1.12
C PHE A 38 11.68 14.11 2.46
N GLY A 39 11.60 15.32 3.02
CA GLY A 39 12.27 15.69 4.27
C GLY A 39 11.80 14.93 5.51
N ALA A 40 12.50 15.10 6.64
CA ALA A 40 12.25 14.37 7.87
C ALA A 40 10.81 14.55 8.42
N ASP A 41 10.26 15.76 8.32
CA ASP A 41 8.88 16.03 8.77
C ASP A 41 7.84 15.34 7.87
N GLY A 42 8.06 15.33 6.55
CA GLY A 42 7.21 14.61 5.61
C GLY A 42 7.22 13.11 5.87
N ARG A 43 8.41 12.54 6.10
CA ARG A 43 8.59 11.14 6.50
C ARG A 43 7.86 10.82 7.80
N ARG A 44 7.99 11.68 8.82
CA ARG A 44 7.31 11.50 10.11
C ARG A 44 5.79 11.46 9.93
N ARG A 45 5.20 12.48 9.31
CA ARG A 45 3.74 12.54 9.07
C ARG A 45 3.22 11.35 8.25
N SER A 46 4.00 10.91 7.28
CA SER A 46 3.68 9.75 6.45
C SER A 46 3.66 8.45 7.24
N VAL A 47 4.66 8.24 8.09
CA VAL A 47 4.73 7.11 9.02
C VAL A 47 3.60 7.17 10.04
N ASP A 48 3.32 8.34 10.62
CA ASP A 48 2.24 8.55 11.58
C ASP A 48 0.88 8.21 10.96
N TYR A 49 0.62 8.67 9.73
CA TYR A 49 -0.59 8.32 8.99
C TYR A 49 -0.73 6.81 8.81
N ALA A 50 0.33 6.14 8.32
CA ALA A 50 0.31 4.69 8.09
C ALA A 50 0.07 3.92 9.40
N ASN A 51 0.75 4.33 10.47
CA ASN A 51 0.56 3.76 11.80
C ASN A 51 -0.86 3.92 12.33
N ALA A 52 -1.50 5.08 12.08
CA ALA A 52 -2.88 5.33 12.46
C ALA A 52 -3.90 4.47 11.68
N GLN A 53 -3.49 3.79 10.61
CA GLN A 53 -4.34 2.84 9.90
C GLN A 53 -4.21 1.40 10.42
N VAL A 54 -3.17 1.08 11.20
CA VAL A 54 -2.94 -0.29 11.70
C VAL A 54 -4.14 -0.76 12.52
N GLY A 55 -4.61 -1.98 12.24
CA GLY A 55 -5.78 -2.57 12.87
C GLY A 55 -7.12 -2.19 12.23
N LYS A 56 -7.14 -1.23 11.29
CA LYS A 56 -8.34 -0.96 10.49
C LYS A 56 -8.50 -2.06 9.45
N ALA A 57 -9.57 -2.85 9.62
CA ALA A 57 -10.01 -3.76 8.58
C ALA A 57 -10.54 -2.95 7.39
N PHE A 58 -10.32 -3.43 6.16
CA PHE A 58 -11.09 -2.95 4.99
C PHE A 58 -12.53 -3.53 5.01
N GLY A 59 -13.06 -3.73 6.23
CA GLY A 59 -14.03 -4.75 6.62
C GLY A 59 -15.44 -4.56 6.07
N TYR A 60 -15.71 -3.50 5.32
CA TYR A 60 -16.98 -3.34 4.62
C TYR A 60 -16.94 -3.82 3.16
N LEU A 61 -15.77 -3.82 2.51
CA LEU A 61 -15.63 -4.28 1.12
C LEU A 61 -15.42 -5.80 1.00
N ALA A 62 -14.76 -6.43 1.99
CA ALA A 62 -14.57 -7.88 2.02
C ALA A 62 -15.92 -8.61 2.21
N LEU A 63 -16.77 -8.13 3.13
CA LEU A 63 -18.09 -8.71 3.39
C LEU A 63 -19.02 -8.56 2.18
N LEU A 64 -18.97 -7.42 1.50
CA LEU A 64 -19.70 -7.18 0.26
C LEU A 64 -19.15 -8.03 -0.91
N GLY A 65 -17.83 -8.17 -1.01
CA GLY A 65 -17.16 -9.00 -2.01
C GLY A 65 -17.47 -10.48 -1.85
N SER A 66 -17.47 -11.00 -0.62
CA SER A 66 -17.90 -12.37 -0.32
C SER A 66 -19.37 -12.60 -0.66
N ALA A 67 -20.26 -11.65 -0.36
CA ALA A 67 -21.68 -11.75 -0.73
C ALA A 67 -21.88 -11.76 -2.26
N ILE A 68 -21.17 -10.90 -3.00
CA ILE A 68 -21.23 -10.86 -4.47
C ILE A 68 -20.62 -12.12 -5.08
N PHE A 69 -19.53 -12.66 -4.53
CA PHE A 69 -18.93 -13.91 -4.97
C PHE A 69 -19.89 -15.10 -4.82
N LEU A 70 -20.58 -15.20 -3.68
CA LEU A 70 -21.59 -16.24 -3.45
C LEU A 70 -22.79 -16.12 -4.40
N LEU A 71 -23.16 -14.90 -4.79
CA LEU A 71 -24.30 -14.64 -5.67
C LEU A 71 -23.99 -14.75 -7.17
N THR A 72 -22.74 -14.52 -7.60
CA THR A 72 -22.39 -14.40 -9.03
C THR A 72 -21.29 -15.34 -9.50
N GLY A 73 -20.57 -16.01 -8.60
CA GLY A 73 -19.46 -16.91 -8.92
C GLY A 73 -18.20 -16.23 -9.48
N TRP A 74 -18.14 -14.89 -9.55
CA TRP A 74 -17.02 -14.16 -10.14
C TRP A 74 -15.92 -13.84 -9.11
N SER A 75 -14.89 -14.67 -9.06
CA SER A 75 -13.65 -14.41 -8.28
C SER A 75 -12.67 -13.44 -8.97
N LEU A 76 -12.87 -13.11 -10.25
CA LEU A 76 -11.91 -12.34 -11.05
C LEU A 76 -11.85 -10.83 -10.74
N ARG A 77 -12.80 -10.27 -9.97
CA ARG A 77 -12.83 -8.84 -9.63
C ARG A 77 -12.14 -8.48 -8.31
N LEU A 78 -11.95 -9.43 -7.40
CA LEU A 78 -11.26 -9.19 -6.12
C LEU A 78 -9.77 -8.90 -6.32
N MET A 79 -9.13 -9.55 -7.29
CA MET A 79 -7.72 -9.30 -7.59
C MET A 79 -7.46 -7.88 -8.08
N ARG A 80 -8.44 -7.19 -8.69
CA ARG A 80 -8.35 -5.75 -8.98
C ARG A 80 -8.60 -4.88 -7.75
N ALA A 81 -9.44 -5.32 -6.81
CA ALA A 81 -9.77 -4.58 -5.59
C ALA A 81 -8.66 -4.64 -4.52
N ASP A 82 -7.95 -5.78 -4.39
CA ASP A 82 -6.85 -5.92 -3.43
C ASP A 82 -5.67 -5.01 -3.76
N HIS A 83 -5.46 -4.71 -5.04
CA HIS A 83 -4.44 -3.74 -5.49
C HIS A 83 -4.82 -2.29 -5.17
N GLN A 84 -6.11 -1.94 -5.15
CA GLN A 84 -6.60 -0.58 -4.87
C GLN A 84 -6.41 -0.18 -3.40
N ILE A 85 -6.17 -1.15 -2.54
CA ILE A 85 -6.05 -0.95 -1.11
C ILE A 85 -4.59 -0.73 -0.70
N CYS A 86 -3.67 -1.53 -1.25
CA CYS A 86 -2.25 -1.45 -0.90
C CYS A 86 -1.55 -0.22 -1.50
N SER A 87 -1.80 0.12 -2.76
CA SER A 87 -1.29 1.37 -3.36
C SER A 87 -1.97 2.59 -2.76
N GLY A 88 -3.29 2.53 -2.51
CA GLY A 88 -4.04 3.62 -1.87
C GLY A 88 -3.51 3.97 -0.48
N LEU A 89 -3.16 2.97 0.34
CA LEU A 89 -2.50 3.18 1.63
C LEU A 89 -1.16 3.94 1.46
N VAL A 90 -0.35 3.56 0.47
CA VAL A 90 0.94 4.20 0.19
C VAL A 90 0.75 5.65 -0.28
N VAL A 91 -0.15 5.89 -1.23
CA VAL A 91 -0.43 7.24 -1.77
C VAL A 91 -0.96 8.16 -0.66
N ARG A 92 -1.94 7.71 0.13
CA ARG A 92 -2.49 8.53 1.25
C ARG A 92 -1.43 8.82 2.32
N ALA A 93 -0.56 7.86 2.60
CA ALA A 93 0.56 8.08 3.51
C ALA A 93 1.57 9.09 2.93
N LEU A 94 1.83 9.07 1.62
CA LEU A 94 2.70 10.05 0.98
C LEU A 94 2.06 11.45 0.91
N HIS A 95 0.73 11.53 0.68
CA HIS A 95 -0.03 12.77 0.76
C HIS A 95 0.09 13.43 2.14
N ALA A 96 -0.07 12.64 3.22
CA ALA A 96 0.12 13.15 4.59
C ALA A 96 1.54 13.72 4.81
N GLY A 97 2.53 13.17 4.09
CA GLY A 97 3.89 13.68 4.05
C GLY A 97 4.11 14.89 3.13
N GLY A 98 3.18 15.21 2.25
CA GLY A 98 3.29 16.29 1.25
C GLY A 98 3.89 15.86 -0.09
N LEU A 99 3.88 14.56 -0.41
CA LEU A 99 4.41 14.01 -1.67
C LEU A 99 3.28 13.36 -2.49
N LEU A 100 3.44 13.33 -3.82
CA LEU A 100 2.51 12.71 -4.78
C LEU A 100 1.10 13.29 -4.76
N LEU A 101 0.92 14.57 -4.39
CA LEU A 101 -0.39 15.23 -4.27
C LEU A 101 -1.19 15.26 -5.58
N ASP A 102 -0.52 15.00 -6.70
CA ASP A 102 -1.08 14.88 -8.04
C ASP A 102 -1.75 13.52 -8.32
N LEU A 103 -1.51 12.50 -7.48
CA LEU A 103 -2.07 11.17 -7.66
C LEU A 103 -3.38 11.00 -6.88
N ASP A 104 -4.37 10.36 -7.50
CA ASP A 104 -5.59 9.97 -6.80
C ASP A 104 -5.39 8.59 -6.14
N PRO A 105 -5.44 8.50 -4.79
CA PRO A 105 -5.22 7.25 -4.07
C PRO A 105 -6.25 6.16 -4.36
N ASP A 106 -7.43 6.51 -4.90
CA ASP A 106 -8.53 5.57 -5.12
C ASP A 106 -8.49 4.92 -6.51
N ILE A 107 -7.58 5.37 -7.38
CA ILE A 107 -7.37 4.79 -8.71
C ILE A 107 -5.91 4.44 -9.02
N THR A 108 -4.95 4.96 -8.23
CA THR A 108 -3.52 4.70 -8.44
C THR A 108 -3.18 3.23 -8.21
N LEU A 109 -2.52 2.59 -9.18
CA LEU A 109 -2.09 1.20 -9.11
C LEU A 109 -0.64 1.08 -8.61
N PRO A 110 -0.24 -0.11 -8.10
CA PRO A 110 1.17 -0.38 -7.81
C PRO A 110 2.10 -0.19 -9.01
N ALA A 111 1.63 -0.48 -10.23
CA ALA A 111 2.39 -0.25 -11.46
C ALA A 111 2.61 1.24 -11.77
N ASP A 112 1.65 2.10 -11.41
CA ASP A 112 1.78 3.55 -11.56
C ASP A 112 2.84 4.08 -10.59
N LEU A 113 2.84 3.60 -9.34
CA LEU A 113 3.89 3.89 -8.37
C LEU A 113 5.26 3.38 -8.84
N ALA A 114 5.33 2.15 -9.36
CA ALA A 114 6.57 1.58 -9.90
C ALA A 114 7.12 2.46 -11.04
N THR A 115 6.27 2.88 -11.97
CA THR A 115 6.62 3.80 -13.07
C THR A 115 7.07 5.15 -12.53
N ARG A 116 6.32 5.73 -11.59
CA ARG A 116 6.58 7.05 -10.98
C ARG A 116 7.95 7.12 -10.28
N PHE A 117 8.37 6.00 -9.70
CA PHE A 117 9.66 5.86 -9.01
C PHE A 117 10.74 5.19 -9.86
N GLY A 118 10.48 4.94 -11.15
CA GLY A 118 11.46 4.39 -12.08
C GLY A 118 11.92 2.97 -11.75
N VAL A 119 11.07 2.16 -11.11
CA VAL A 119 11.33 0.74 -10.85
C VAL A 119 11.38 0.01 -12.20
N ARG A 120 12.47 -0.74 -12.44
CA ARG A 120 12.63 -1.57 -13.63
C ARG A 120 12.64 -3.02 -13.23
N ALA A 121 12.00 -3.88 -14.03
CA ALA A 121 12.14 -5.31 -13.90
C ALA A 121 13.62 -5.69 -14.02
N ARG A 122 14.11 -6.55 -13.13
CA ARG A 122 15.45 -7.13 -13.25
C ARG A 122 15.41 -8.12 -14.41
N THR A 123 16.07 -7.78 -15.52
CA THR A 123 16.50 -8.76 -16.55
C THR A 123 17.68 -9.57 -16.04
#